data_AF-A0A1W9H2S8-F1
#
_entry.id   AF-A0A1W9H2S8-F1
#
_cell.length_a   1.000
_cell.length_b   1.000
_cell.length_c   1.000
_cell.angle_alpha   90.00
_cell.angle_beta   90.00
_cell.angle_gamma   90.00
#
_symmetry.space_group_name_H-M   'P 1'
#
loop_
_entity.id
_entity.type
_entity.pdbx_description
1 polymer ?
#
loop_
_entity_poly.entity_id
_entity_poly.type
_entity_poly.pdbx_seq_one_letter_code
_entity_poly.pdbx_strand_id
1 'polypeptide(L)'
;MEAAEAARVVVRDCALCERPLGKHAEWHHVRPKSEGGKETVPLHPICHRAIHASLSNAEIARRYPDMAALRAQPEIARFLAWVTGKHPDFHAPTRAAKRDERAGAAPPARKGQRVR
;
A
#
# COMPACT_ATOMS: atom_id res chain seq x y z
N MET A 1 5.63 8.03 36.94
CA MET A 1 5.83 8.70 35.64
C MET A 1 5.06 7.92 34.60
N GLU A 2 3.73 8.05 34.58
CA GLU A 2 2.82 7.36 33.67
C GLU A 2 1.82 8.40 33.18
N ALA A 3 2.20 9.09 32.10
CA ALA A 3 1.34 10.04 31.40
C ALA A 3 1.75 10.12 29.92
N ALA A 4 2.11 8.98 29.32
CA ALA A 4 2.13 8.83 27.86
C ALA A 4 0.68 8.60 27.38
N GLU A 5 -0.20 9.50 27.76
CA GLU A 5 -1.63 9.44 27.51
C GLU A 5 -1.88 9.79 26.04
N ALA A 6 -2.10 8.73 25.25
CA ALA A 6 -3.15 8.65 24.24
C ALA A 6 -3.52 9.97 23.51
N ALA A 7 -2.55 10.64 22.91
CA ALA A 7 -2.81 11.75 22.00
C ALA A 7 -3.38 11.19 20.68
N ARG A 8 -4.71 11.00 20.69
CA ARG A 8 -5.62 10.85 19.53
C ARG A 8 -4.97 10.19 18.31
N VAL A 9 -4.98 8.87 18.28
CA VAL A 9 -4.90 8.17 17.00
C VAL A 9 -6.18 8.56 16.26
N VAL A 10 -6.09 9.53 15.35
CA VAL A 10 -7.08 9.65 14.28
C VAL A 10 -6.87 8.39 13.47
N VAL A 11 -7.60 7.33 13.83
CA VAL A 11 -7.55 6.06 13.11
C VAL A 11 -8.14 6.37 11.74
N ARG A 12 -7.29 6.77 10.81
CA ARG A 12 -7.65 6.89 9.40
C ARG A 12 -7.51 5.49 8.83
N ASP A 13 -8.48 5.05 8.04
CA ASP A 13 -8.36 3.79 7.34
C ASP A 13 -7.44 3.97 6.13
N CYS A 14 -6.67 2.94 5.82
CA CYS A 14 -5.84 2.93 4.62
C CYS A 14 -6.72 2.94 3.38
N ALA A 15 -6.55 3.93 2.52
CA ALA A 15 -7.36 4.09 1.31
C ALA A 15 -7.15 3.01 0.24
N LEU A 16 -6.25 2.04 0.46
CA LEU A 16 -6.04 0.89 -0.43
C LEU A 16 -6.60 -0.41 0.15
N CYS A 17 -6.24 -0.76 1.39
CA CYS A 17 -6.62 -2.03 2.01
C CYS A 17 -7.73 -1.92 3.07
N GLU A 18 -8.21 -0.71 3.35
CA GLU A 18 -9.37 -0.41 4.21
C GLU A 18 -9.20 -0.84 5.66
N ARG A 19 -7.98 -1.24 6.04
CA ARG A 19 -7.60 -1.55 7.42
C ARG A 19 -7.24 -0.26 8.15
N PRO A 20 -7.45 -0.21 9.48
CA PRO A 20 -7.02 0.92 10.29
C PRO A 20 -5.52 1.16 10.12
N LEU A 21 -5.11 2.43 10.01
CA LEU A 21 -3.70 2.80 10.05
C LEU A 21 -3.14 2.59 11.45
N GLY A 22 -1.87 2.19 11.49
CA GLY A 22 -1.13 2.02 12.74
C GLY A 22 -0.44 3.30 13.17
N LYS A 23 0.71 3.16 13.81
CA LYS A 23 1.56 4.28 14.24
C LYS A 23 2.12 5.08 13.06
N HIS A 24 2.24 4.44 11.90
CA HIS A 24 2.84 5.03 10.70
C HIS A 24 1.88 5.02 9.51
N ALA A 25 1.76 6.17 8.86
CA ALA A 25 1.03 6.37 7.62
C ALA A 25 1.88 7.16 6.63
N GLU A 26 1.77 6.83 5.36
CA GLU A 26 2.36 7.57 4.24
C GLU A 26 1.26 8.14 3.35
N TRP A 27 1.56 9.25 2.69
CA TRP A 27 0.61 9.96 1.84
C TRP A 27 0.90 9.68 0.37
N HIS A 28 -0.06 9.04 -0.30
CA HIS A 28 0.04 8.69 -1.71
C HIS A 28 -0.81 9.63 -2.56
N HIS A 29 -0.25 10.12 -3.68
CA HIS A 29 -1.02 10.91 -4.62
C HIS A 29 -1.81 9.96 -5.53
N VAL A 30 -3.14 10.01 -5.47
CA VAL A 30 -4.03 9.13 -6.26
C VAL A 30 -3.73 9.26 -7.75
N ARG A 31 -3.48 10.50 -8.20
CA ARG A 31 -2.92 10.79 -9.51
C ARG A 31 -1.51 11.36 -9.33
N PRO A 32 -0.50 10.93 -10.11
CA PRO A 32 0.86 11.45 -9.96
C PRO A 32 0.91 12.98 -10.06
N LYS A 33 1.75 13.62 -9.24
CA LYS A 33 1.90 15.09 -9.21
C LYS A 33 2.25 15.68 -10.58
N SER A 34 3.07 14.99 -11.37
CA SER A 34 3.48 15.40 -12.72
C SER A 34 2.31 15.55 -13.70
N GLU A 35 1.21 14.86 -13.43
CA GLU A 35 -0.01 14.95 -14.23
C GLU A 35 -0.99 15.98 -13.67
N GLY A 36 -0.67 16.66 -12.56
CA GLY A 36 -1.55 17.62 -11.91
C GLY A 36 -2.41 17.03 -10.78
N GLY A 37 -2.08 15.83 -10.30
CA GLY A 37 -2.76 15.23 -9.16
C GLY A 37 -2.54 16.03 -7.86
N LYS A 38 -3.63 16.36 -7.18
CA LYS A 38 -3.65 17.14 -5.91
C LYS A 38 -4.19 16.34 -4.73
N GLU A 39 -4.97 15.31 -5.02
CA GLU A 39 -5.56 14.46 -4.00
C GLU A 39 -4.50 13.51 -3.44
N THR A 40 -4.36 13.53 -2.12
CA THR A 40 -3.51 12.59 -1.39
C THR A 40 -4.34 11.79 -0.43
N VAL A 41 -4.06 10.49 -0.36
CA VAL A 41 -4.75 9.55 0.51
C VAL A 41 -3.77 8.89 1.46
N PRO A 42 -4.19 8.58 2.70
CA PRO A 42 -3.33 7.95 3.67
C PRO A 42 -3.27 6.43 3.41
N LEU A 43 -2.06 5.88 3.40
CA LEU A 43 -1.78 4.46 3.19
C LEU A 43 -0.81 3.92 4.24
N HIS A 44 -0.85 2.61 4.50
CA HIS A 44 0.25 1.96 5.21
C HIS A 44 1.53 2.04 4.37
N PRO A 45 2.71 2.12 5.01
CA PRO A 45 3.98 2.06 4.28
C PRO A 45 4.15 0.83 3.39
N ILE A 46 3.55 -0.31 3.77
CA ILE A 46 3.55 -1.53 2.93
C ILE A 46 2.61 -1.41 1.73
N CYS A 47 1.45 -0.78 1.90
CA CYS A 47 0.47 -0.57 0.82
C CYS A 47 1.02 0.41 -0.22
N HIS A 48 1.67 1.49 0.24
CA HIS A 48 2.31 2.46 -0.63
C HIS A 48 3.41 1.83 -1.48
N ARG A 49 4.29 1.01 -0.87
CA ARG A 49 5.31 0.24 -1.59
C ARG A 49 4.71 -0.76 -2.56
N ALA A 50 3.60 -1.41 -2.22
CA ALA A 50 2.94 -2.36 -3.11
C ALA A 50 2.43 -1.70 -4.40
N ILE A 51 1.87 -0.48 -4.32
CA ILE A 51 1.45 0.29 -5.50
C ILE A 51 2.66 0.53 -6.42
N HIS A 52 3.74 1.11 -5.89
CA HIS A 52 4.92 1.44 -6.69
C HIS A 52 5.77 0.24 -7.12
N ALA A 53 5.61 -0.92 -6.47
CA ALA A 53 6.19 -2.18 -6.91
C ALA A 53 5.40 -2.82 -8.05
N SER A 54 4.09 -2.58 -8.13
CA SER A 54 3.19 -3.17 -9.13
C SER A 54 3.01 -2.28 -10.36
N LEU A 55 3.06 -0.96 -10.18
CA LEU A 55 2.73 0.02 -11.22
C LEU A 55 3.75 1.15 -11.26
N SER A 56 4.14 1.54 -12.47
CA SER A 56 4.87 2.78 -12.70
C SER A 56 3.95 4.00 -12.61
N ASN A 57 4.53 5.18 -12.35
CA ASN A 57 3.77 6.44 -12.34
C ASN A 57 3.04 6.69 -13.67
N ALA A 58 3.63 6.30 -14.80
CA ALA A 58 3.02 6.44 -16.11
C ALA A 58 1.80 5.52 -16.28
N GLU A 59 1.82 4.32 -15.73
CA GLU A 59 0.67 3.40 -15.76
C GLU A 59 -0.46 3.89 -14.85
N ILE A 60 -0.14 4.37 -13.65
CA ILE A 60 -1.12 4.99 -12.74
C ILE A 60 -1.81 6.16 -13.46
N ALA A 61 -1.03 7.08 -14.03
CA ALA A 61 -1.53 8.24 -14.75
C ALA A 61 -2.50 7.90 -15.91
N ARG A 62 -2.23 6.80 -16.63
CA ARG A 62 -2.94 6.45 -17.87
C ARG A 62 -4.12 5.52 -17.67
N ARG A 63 -4.03 4.58 -16.72
CA ARG A 63 -4.97 3.45 -16.61
C ARG A 63 -5.69 3.38 -15.26
N TYR A 64 -5.16 4.04 -14.23
CA TYR A 64 -5.69 3.93 -12.88
C TYR A 64 -5.89 5.33 -12.27
N PRO A 65 -6.93 6.07 -12.70
CA PRO A 65 -7.12 7.47 -12.32
C PRO A 65 -7.57 7.66 -10.87
N ASP A 66 -8.02 6.59 -10.21
CA ASP A 66 -8.56 6.61 -8.85
C ASP A 66 -8.16 5.35 -8.04
N MET A 67 -8.41 5.39 -6.72
CA MET A 67 -8.07 4.28 -5.82
C MET A 67 -8.89 3.01 -6.08
N ALA A 68 -10.10 3.10 -6.62
CA ALA A 68 -10.89 1.90 -6.95
C ALA A 68 -10.29 1.18 -8.17
N ALA A 69 -9.85 1.94 -9.18
CA ALA A 69 -9.12 1.40 -10.32
C ALA A 69 -7.81 0.73 -9.88
N LEU A 70 -7.05 1.33 -8.96
CA LEU A 70 -5.84 0.71 -8.39
C LEU A 70 -6.16 -0.62 -7.69
N ARG A 71 -7.22 -0.69 -6.88
CA ARG A 71 -7.65 -1.93 -6.21
C ARG A 71 -8.06 -3.02 -7.20
N ALA A 72 -8.60 -2.64 -8.37
CA ALA A 72 -9.00 -3.58 -9.41
C ALA A 72 -7.83 -4.17 -10.20
N GLN A 73 -6.61 -3.62 -10.06
CA GLN A 73 -5.44 -4.19 -10.74
C GLN A 73 -5.11 -5.58 -10.16
N PRO A 74 -4.89 -6.61 -10.99
CA PRO A 74 -4.79 -8.00 -10.52
C PRO A 74 -3.69 -8.29 -9.48
N GLU A 75 -2.51 -7.69 -9.60
CA GLU A 75 -1.41 -7.84 -8.64
C GLU A 75 -1.71 -7.13 -7.32
N ILE A 76 -2.30 -5.93 -7.38
CA ILE A 76 -2.76 -5.19 -6.21
C ILE A 76 -3.86 -5.98 -5.51
N ALA A 77 -4.87 -6.47 -6.22
CA ALA A 77 -5.95 -7.27 -5.64
C ALA A 77 -5.43 -8.52 -4.91
N ARG A 78 -4.43 -9.21 -5.48
CA ARG A 78 -3.76 -10.36 -4.83
C ARG A 78 -3.01 -9.94 -3.57
N PHE A 79 -2.32 -8.81 -3.61
CA PHE A 79 -1.68 -8.24 -2.42
C PHE A 79 -2.71 -7.90 -1.35
N LEU A 80 -3.86 -7.32 -1.71
CA LEU A 80 -4.92 -6.97 -0.77
C LEU A 80 -5.49 -8.21 -0.08
N ALA A 81 -5.80 -9.26 -0.84
CA ALA A 81 -6.26 -10.52 -0.28
C ALA A 81 -5.28 -11.12 0.76
N TRP A 82 -3.98 -10.96 0.53
CA TRP A 82 -2.95 -11.42 1.46
C TRP A 82 -2.79 -10.52 2.70
N VAL A 83 -3.01 -9.21 2.56
CA VAL A 83 -2.76 -8.22 3.61
C VAL A 83 -3.93 -8.04 4.57
N THR A 84 -5.16 -8.42 4.20
CA THR A 84 -6.40 -8.23 4.99
C THR A 84 -6.31 -8.71 6.44
N GLY A 85 -5.55 -9.77 6.73
CA GLY A 85 -5.43 -10.35 8.08
C GLY A 85 -4.19 -9.96 8.88
N LYS A 86 -3.40 -8.97 8.44
CA LYS A 86 -2.14 -8.59 9.13
C LYS A 86 -2.36 -7.48 10.17
N HIS A 87 -1.38 -7.29 11.06
CA HIS A 87 -1.37 -6.16 12.00
C HIS A 87 -1.19 -4.81 11.27
N PRO A 88 -1.79 -3.69 11.69
CA PRO A 88 -1.65 -2.38 11.03
C PRO A 88 -0.20 -1.92 10.85
N ASP A 89 0.66 -2.17 11.83
CA ASP A 89 2.10 -1.88 11.76
C ASP A 89 2.93 -3.01 11.14
N PHE A 90 2.30 -3.96 10.45
CA PHE A 90 2.99 -5.08 9.82
C PHE A 90 3.95 -4.60 8.72
N HIS A 91 5.19 -5.05 8.80
CA HIS A 91 6.24 -4.69 7.85
C HIS A 91 6.80 -5.94 7.18
N ALA A 92 6.69 -6.01 5.85
CA ALA A 92 7.37 -7.02 5.04
C ALA A 92 8.18 -6.35 3.92
N PRO A 93 9.37 -6.88 3.59
CA PRO A 93 10.15 -6.37 2.48
C PRO A 93 9.36 -6.54 1.17
N THR A 94 8.95 -5.42 0.59
CA THR A 94 8.32 -5.38 -0.73
C THR A 94 9.45 -5.34 -1.76
N ARG A 95 9.87 -6.50 -2.26
CA ARG A 95 10.84 -6.54 -3.36
C ARG A 95 10.10 -6.11 -4.63
N ALA A 96 10.58 -5.06 -5.29
CA ALA A 96 10.18 -4.78 -6.65
C ALA A 96 10.41 -6.04 -7.48
N ALA A 97 9.36 -6.55 -8.14
CA ALA A 97 9.53 -7.67 -9.06
C ALA A 97 10.59 -7.25 -10.09
N LYS A 98 11.65 -8.05 -10.25
CA LYS A 98 12.51 -7.89 -11.42
C LYS A 98 11.59 -8.12 -12.61
N ARG A 99 11.36 -7.07 -13.39
CA ARG A 99 10.48 -7.10 -14.56
C ARG A 99 11.15 -7.96 -15.64
N ASP A 100 11.05 -9.28 -15.48
CA ASP A 100 11.31 -10.25 -16.53
C ASP A 100 10.14 -10.15 -17.52
N GLU A 101 10.43 -10.00 -18.80
CA GLU A 101 9.48 -9.70 -19.88
C GLU A 101 8.48 -10.83 -20.18
N ARG A 102 8.37 -11.83 -19.29
CA ARG A 102 7.42 -12.93 -19.35
C ARG A 102 6.54 -12.93 -18.10
N ALA A 103 5.39 -12.27 -18.21
CA ALA A 103 4.15 -12.53 -17.45
C ALA A 103 4.22 -12.72 -15.90
N GLY A 104 3.69 -11.74 -15.16
CA GLY A 104 2.79 -12.01 -14.02
C GLY A 104 3.31 -12.84 -12.83
N ALA A 105 4.56 -12.70 -12.41
CA ALA A 105 5.07 -13.37 -11.22
C ALA A 105 4.80 -12.57 -9.95
N ALA A 106 3.76 -12.99 -9.21
CA ALA A 106 3.41 -12.50 -7.89
C ALA A 106 4.62 -12.40 -6.93
N PRO A 107 4.66 -11.41 -6.02
CA PRO A 107 5.68 -11.40 -4.97
C PRO A 107 5.62 -12.71 -4.18
N PRO A 108 6.77 -13.37 -3.90
CA PRO A 108 6.78 -14.65 -3.24
C PRO A 108 6.17 -14.52 -1.85
N ALA A 109 5.10 -15.27 -1.59
CA ALA A 109 4.53 -15.46 -0.27
C ALA A 109 5.60 -16.08 0.65
N ARG A 110 6.36 -15.25 1.37
CA ARG A 110 7.35 -15.75 2.32
C ARG A 110 6.63 -16.22 3.59
N LYS A 111 6.81 -17.51 3.90
CA LYS A 111 6.51 -18.09 5.21
C LYS A 111 7.44 -17.46 6.26
N GLY A 112 6.86 -17.08 7.39
CA GLY A 112 7.57 -16.72 8.62
C GLY A 112 7.72 -15.22 8.82
N GLN A 113 6.86 -14.65 9.67
CA GLN A 113 7.21 -13.42 10.37
C GLN A 113 6.91 -13.58 11.85
N ARG A 114 8.00 -13.69 12.63
CA ARG A 114 7.98 -13.49 14.07
C ARG A 114 7.75 -12.00 14.34
N VAL A 115 6.69 -11.70 15.08
CA VAL A 115 6.57 -10.48 15.88
C VAL A 115 7.76 -10.47 16.84
N ARG A 116 8.56 -9.41 16.81
CA ARG A 116 9.51 -9.07 17.88
C ARG A 116 8.87 -7.98 18.73
#